data_AF-A0A940FJR9-F1
#
_entry.id   AF-A0A940FJR9-F1
#
_cell.length_a   1.000
_cell.length_b   1.000
_cell.length_c   1.000
_cell.angle_alpha   90.00
_cell.angle_beta   90.00
_cell.angle_gamma   90.00
#
_symmetry.space_group_name_H-M   'P 1'
#
loop_
_entity.id
_entity.type
_entity.pdbx_description
1 polymer ?
#
loop_
_entity_poly.entity_id
_entity_poly.type
_entity_poly.pdbx_seq_one_letter_code
_entity_poly.pdbx_strand_id
1 'polypeptide(L)'
;MFHWLASGTNIALAINYMTRYSCFSNFLIITGRLELFETVGRIGFAALVVFGYFASPQCAEAKNEKLGEEIYTMLVKKYPSIQQPDVRGLATSTPRVTLYVPFKVWAKLSKAEKQSVQAYMPTLVAKVKASPDSYVGIPSSAPVYGRFRAKIPTLSSNAWEIMGGNIIRSSKGGNTITVDRTLACGDGDCN
;
A
#
# COMPACT_ATOMS: atom_id res chain seq x y z
N MET A 1 -32.26 -21.24 -13.52
CA MET A 1 -31.59 -22.54 -13.63
C MET A 1 -30.55 -22.42 -14.74
N PHE A 2 -29.31 -22.05 -14.39
CA PHE A 2 -28.18 -21.98 -15.33
C PHE A 2 -27.16 -23.02 -14.89
N HIS A 3 -26.98 -24.06 -15.70
CA HIS A 3 -25.93 -25.06 -15.52
C HIS A 3 -24.69 -24.59 -16.31
N TRP A 4 -23.60 -24.27 -15.62
CA TRP A 4 -22.29 -24.08 -16.23
C TRP A 4 -21.43 -25.30 -15.91
N LEU A 5 -21.13 -26.10 -16.92
CA LEU A 5 -20.08 -27.12 -16.88
C LEU A 5 -18.75 -26.42 -17.21
N ALA A 6 -17.95 -26.13 -16.19
CA ALA A 6 -16.60 -25.62 -16.38
C ALA A 6 -15.62 -26.79 -16.53
N SER A 7 -14.96 -26.88 -17.69
CA SER A 7 -13.80 -27.75 -17.93
C SER A 7 -12.60 -27.30 -17.08
N GLY A 8 -11.77 -28.26 -16.66
CA GLY A 8 -10.73 -28.10 -15.63
C GLY A 8 -9.69 -27.00 -15.87
N THR A 9 -9.56 -26.48 -17.09
CA THR A 9 -8.63 -25.37 -17.41
C THR A 9 -9.13 -24.00 -16.95
N ASN A 10 -10.45 -23.79 -16.81
CA ASN A 10 -11.02 -22.51 -16.38
C ASN A 10 -10.94 -22.29 -14.86
N ILE A 11 -10.72 -23.35 -14.09
CA ILE A 11 -10.62 -23.29 -12.61
C ILE A 11 -9.30 -22.62 -12.21
N ALA A 12 -8.20 -22.86 -12.93
CA ALA A 12 -6.88 -22.29 -12.61
C ALA A 12 -6.84 -20.75 -12.77
N LEU A 13 -7.52 -20.21 -13.78
CA LEU A 13 -7.57 -18.75 -14.03
C LEU A 13 -8.50 -18.03 -13.04
N ALA A 14 -9.63 -18.65 -12.67
CA ALA A 14 -10.53 -18.10 -11.65
C ALA A 14 -9.89 -18.08 -10.25
N ILE A 15 -9.07 -19.09 -9.92
CA ILE A 15 -8.32 -19.14 -8.67
C ILE A 15 -7.28 -18.01 -8.61
N ASN A 16 -6.58 -17.72 -9.71
CA ASN A 16 -5.53 -16.69 -9.74
C ASN A 16 -6.09 -15.24 -9.68
N TYR A 17 -7.31 -15.03 -10.17
CA TYR A 17 -7.97 -13.71 -10.10
C TYR A 17 -8.61 -13.47 -8.72
N MET A 18 -9.15 -14.52 -8.07
CA MET A 18 -9.74 -14.41 -6.74
C MET A 18 -8.70 -14.33 -5.60
N THR A 19 -7.49 -14.87 -5.77
CA THR A 19 -6.43 -14.76 -4.74
C THR A 19 -5.92 -13.34 -4.53
N ARG A 20 -6.12 -12.41 -5.47
CA ARG A 20 -5.69 -11.02 -5.28
C ARG A 20 -6.70 -10.13 -4.55
N TYR A 21 -7.97 -10.54 -4.43
CA TYR A 21 -9.03 -9.66 -3.90
C TYR A 21 -9.96 -10.29 -2.88
N SER A 22 -9.94 -11.62 -2.71
CA SER A 22 -10.77 -12.30 -1.72
C SER A 22 -9.98 -12.49 -0.44
N CYS A 23 -10.41 -11.87 0.66
CA CYS A 23 -9.84 -12.09 2.00
C CYS A 23 -10.09 -13.51 2.58
N PHE A 24 -10.57 -14.41 1.74
CA PHE A 24 -10.81 -15.81 2.05
C PHE A 24 -9.93 -16.65 1.14
N SER A 25 -8.90 -17.27 1.71
CA SER A 25 -8.26 -18.39 1.04
C SER A 25 -9.26 -19.54 1.00
N ASN A 26 -9.63 -19.97 -0.22
CA ASN A 26 -10.39 -21.19 -0.41
C ASN A 26 -9.58 -22.36 0.15
N PHE A 27 -10.11 -23.01 1.18
CA PHE A 27 -9.59 -24.27 1.70
C PHE A 27 -10.10 -25.38 0.78
N LEU A 28 -9.20 -26.03 0.03
CA LEU A 28 -9.54 -27.29 -0.62
C LEU A 28 -9.34 -28.41 0.41
N ILE A 29 -10.43 -28.84 1.04
CA ILE A 29 -10.41 -30.06 1.85
C ILE A 29 -10.43 -31.24 0.88
N ILE A 30 -9.29 -31.93 0.73
CA ILE A 30 -9.28 -33.28 0.15
C ILE A 30 -9.75 -34.22 1.26
N THR A 31 -11.02 -34.61 1.26
CA THR A 31 -11.47 -35.74 2.06
C THR A 31 -11.00 -37.03 1.39
N GLY A 32 -9.87 -37.57 1.84
CA GLY A 32 -9.49 -38.94 1.53
C GLY A 32 -10.35 -39.91 2.32
N ARG A 33 -11.06 -40.82 1.65
CA ARG A 33 -11.75 -41.95 2.28
C ARG A 33 -10.70 -43.02 2.60
N LEU A 34 -10.37 -43.21 3.88
CA LEU A 34 -9.64 -44.40 4.31
C LEU A 34 -10.67 -45.51 4.54
N GLU A 35 -10.76 -46.47 3.63
CA GLU A 35 -11.48 -47.71 3.90
C GLU A 35 -10.59 -48.60 4.77
N LEU A 36 -10.92 -48.68 6.06
CA LEU A 36 -10.37 -49.66 6.97
C LEU A 36 -11.10 -50.99 6.76
N PHE A 37 -10.36 -52.01 6.31
CA PHE A 37 -10.81 -53.39 6.24
C PHE A 37 -11.30 -53.85 7.63
N GLU A 38 -12.49 -54.46 7.65
CA GLU A 38 -13.11 -55.06 8.83
C GLU A 38 -12.21 -56.15 9.42
N THR A 39 -11.84 -56.05 10.70
CA THR A 39 -11.89 -57.19 11.64
C THR A 39 -11.86 -56.66 13.08
N VAL A 40 -13.02 -56.74 13.74
CA VAL A 40 -13.25 -56.89 15.19
C VAL A 40 -12.51 -55.93 16.15
N GLY A 41 -13.26 -54.99 16.73
CA GLY A 41 -12.93 -54.40 18.03
C GLY A 41 -12.99 -52.88 18.08
N ARG A 42 -14.09 -52.35 18.64
CA ARG A 42 -14.33 -50.96 19.05
C ARG A 42 -13.07 -50.08 19.17
N ILE A 43 -12.92 -49.10 18.28
CA ILE A 43 -12.24 -47.82 18.56
C ILE A 43 -13.01 -46.72 17.83
N GLY A 44 -13.71 -45.87 18.58
CA GLY A 44 -14.34 -44.67 18.03
C GLY A 44 -13.27 -43.61 17.75
N PHE A 45 -13.04 -43.30 16.48
CA PHE A 45 -12.18 -42.18 16.10
C PHE A 45 -13.03 -40.91 15.99
N ALA A 46 -12.86 -40.00 16.95
CA ALA A 46 -13.32 -38.63 16.80
C ALA A 46 -12.35 -37.92 15.84
N ALA A 47 -12.77 -37.69 14.60
CA ALA A 47 -12.05 -36.80 13.70
C ALA A 47 -12.22 -35.35 14.20
N LEU A 48 -11.23 -34.85 14.94
CA LEU A 48 -11.17 -33.45 15.33
C LEU A 48 -10.70 -32.63 14.11
N VAL A 49 -11.63 -32.03 13.38
CA VAL A 49 -11.30 -31.06 12.34
C VAL A 49 -10.99 -29.73 13.00
N VAL A 50 -9.72 -29.42 13.21
CA VAL A 50 -9.27 -28.11 13.69
C VAL A 50 -9.21 -27.15 12.50
N PHE A 51 -10.20 -26.27 12.38
CA PHE A 51 -10.14 -25.15 11.45
C PHE A 51 -9.25 -24.05 12.03
N GLY A 52 -7.97 -24.06 11.66
CA GLY A 52 -7.08 -22.93 11.92
C GLY A 52 -7.39 -21.78 10.96
N TYR A 53 -8.01 -20.70 11.46
CA TYR A 53 -8.14 -19.44 10.70
C TYR A 53 -6.79 -18.73 10.66
N PHE A 54 -5.99 -19.00 9.63
CA PHE A 54 -4.86 -18.16 9.30
C PHE A 54 -5.34 -17.04 8.39
N ALA A 55 -5.51 -15.83 8.94
CA ALA A 55 -5.64 -14.65 8.10
C ALA A 55 -4.37 -14.55 7.23
N SER A 56 -4.53 -14.54 5.90
CA SER A 56 -3.37 -14.47 5.02
C SER A 56 -2.66 -13.13 5.25
N PRO A 57 -1.30 -13.12 5.32
CA PRO A 57 -0.54 -11.89 5.54
C PRO A 57 -0.89 -10.75 4.56
N GLN A 58 -1.26 -11.12 3.33
CA GLN A 58 -1.69 -10.19 2.27
C GLN A 58 -2.95 -9.39 2.64
N CYS A 59 -3.88 -9.98 3.40
CA CYS A 59 -5.09 -9.26 3.84
C CYS A 59 -4.80 -8.21 4.91
N ALA A 60 -3.85 -8.51 5.81
CA ALA A 60 -3.40 -7.55 6.80
C ALA A 60 -2.71 -6.36 6.13
N GLU A 61 -1.90 -6.62 5.09
CA GLU A 61 -1.20 -5.60 4.32
C GLU A 61 -2.17 -4.68 3.56
N ALA A 62 -3.12 -5.23 2.81
CA ALA A 62 -4.12 -4.45 2.08
C ALA A 62 -5.00 -3.59 3.01
N LYS A 63 -5.35 -4.12 4.20
CA LYS A 63 -6.07 -3.35 5.21
C LYS A 63 -5.24 -2.18 5.74
N ASN A 64 -3.95 -2.40 5.97
CA ASN A 64 -3.04 -1.37 6.45
C ASN A 64 -2.80 -0.28 5.40
N GLU A 65 -2.67 -0.66 4.13
CA GLU A 65 -2.53 0.27 3.01
C GLU A 65 -3.74 1.20 2.90
N LYS A 66 -4.95 0.63 2.92
CA LYS A 66 -6.20 1.41 2.86
C LYS A 66 -6.33 2.39 4.01
N LEU A 67 -6.00 1.98 5.23
CA LEU A 67 -5.99 2.88 6.39
C LEU A 67 -4.97 4.02 6.19
N GLY A 68 -3.80 3.73 5.61
CA GLY A 68 -2.81 4.74 5.25
C GLY A 68 -3.32 5.78 4.26
N GLU A 69 -4.04 5.32 3.22
CA GLU A 69 -4.69 6.20 2.24
C GLU A 69 -5.78 7.08 2.87
N GLU A 70 -6.59 6.52 3.77
CA GLU A 70 -7.63 7.25 4.50
C GLU A 70 -7.03 8.33 5.40
N ILE A 71 -5.94 8.01 6.13
CA ILE A 71 -5.19 8.99 6.95
C ILE A 71 -4.64 10.10 6.05
N TYR A 72 -4.00 9.75 4.93
CA TYR A 72 -3.50 10.74 3.97
C TYR A 72 -4.63 11.66 3.45
N THR A 73 -5.75 11.09 3.05
CA THR A 73 -6.91 11.85 2.55
C THR A 73 -7.46 12.80 3.63
N MET A 74 -7.52 12.35 4.87
CA MET A 74 -7.90 13.17 6.02
C MET A 74 -6.91 14.33 6.22
N LEU A 75 -5.60 14.09 6.11
CA LEU A 75 -4.57 15.12 6.24
C LEU A 75 -4.71 16.21 5.17
N VAL A 76 -4.86 15.82 3.90
CA VAL A 76 -5.05 16.75 2.78
C VAL A 76 -6.32 17.57 2.96
N LYS A 77 -7.43 16.93 3.36
CA LYS A 77 -8.69 17.62 3.61
C LYS A 77 -8.59 18.62 4.77
N LYS A 78 -7.93 18.24 5.86
CA LYS A 78 -7.81 19.06 7.07
C LYS A 78 -6.84 20.22 6.90
N TYR A 79 -5.81 20.02 6.07
CA TYR A 79 -4.78 21.01 5.82
C TYR A 79 -4.62 21.16 4.29
N PRO A 80 -5.57 21.84 3.62
CA PRO A 80 -5.58 21.96 2.16
C PRO A 80 -4.37 22.72 1.60
N SER A 81 -3.64 23.38 2.49
CA SER A 81 -2.45 24.14 2.18
C SER A 81 -1.15 23.36 2.37
N ILE A 82 -1.24 22.09 2.76
CA ILE A 82 -0.14 21.15 2.65
C ILE A 82 0.10 20.91 1.16
N GLN A 83 1.37 20.96 0.76
CA GLN A 83 1.77 20.61 -0.58
C GLN A 83 1.28 19.20 -0.92
N GLN A 84 0.63 19.06 -2.07
CA GLN A 84 0.30 17.73 -2.60
C GLN A 84 1.60 16.92 -2.71
N PRO A 85 1.53 15.57 -2.63
CA PRO A 85 2.70 14.76 -2.88
C PRO A 85 3.35 15.15 -4.20
N ASP A 86 4.67 15.13 -4.23
CA ASP A 86 5.46 15.44 -5.41
C ASP A 86 6.71 14.58 -5.47
N VAL A 87 7.46 14.70 -6.55
CA VAL A 87 8.76 14.04 -6.70
C VAL A 87 9.86 15.02 -6.33
N ARG A 88 10.49 14.83 -5.17
CA ARG A 88 11.67 15.57 -4.74
C ARG A 88 12.95 14.93 -5.27
N GLY A 89 14.03 15.70 -5.26
CA GLY A 89 15.33 15.20 -5.70
C GLY A 89 15.41 14.89 -7.20
N LEU A 90 14.54 15.48 -8.04
CA LEU A 90 14.59 15.25 -9.49
C LEU A 90 15.94 15.62 -10.14
N ALA A 91 16.68 16.56 -9.53
CA ALA A 91 18.03 16.93 -9.93
C ALA A 91 19.13 15.99 -9.38
N THR A 92 18.81 15.07 -8.45
CA THR A 92 19.74 14.10 -7.87
C THR A 92 19.68 12.77 -8.61
N SER A 93 20.53 11.82 -8.21
CA SER A 93 20.50 10.43 -8.68
C SER A 93 19.37 9.61 -8.04
N THR A 94 18.81 10.09 -6.92
CA THR A 94 17.87 9.35 -6.06
C THR A 94 16.59 10.17 -5.82
N PRO A 95 15.77 10.43 -6.85
CA PRO A 95 14.49 11.10 -6.67
C PRO A 95 13.54 10.25 -5.80
N ARG A 96 12.71 10.92 -5.01
CA ARG A 96 11.76 10.28 -4.08
C ARG A 96 10.37 10.89 -4.18
N VAL A 97 9.36 10.05 -4.10
CA VAL A 97 7.97 10.48 -3.90
C VAL A 97 7.80 10.93 -2.46
N THR A 98 7.45 12.19 -2.27
CA THR A 98 7.40 12.82 -0.95
C THR A 98 5.96 13.05 -0.51
N LEU A 99 5.62 12.58 0.69
CA LEU A 99 4.37 12.93 1.37
C LEU A 99 4.67 13.87 2.53
N TYR A 100 3.92 14.98 2.62
CA TYR A 100 4.15 16.03 3.62
C TYR A 100 3.18 15.90 4.80
N VAL A 101 3.69 15.91 6.04
CA VAL A 101 2.89 15.81 7.26
C VAL A 101 3.29 16.86 8.29
N PRO A 102 2.36 17.55 8.97
CA PRO A 102 2.71 18.41 10.09
C PRO A 102 3.27 17.61 11.25
N PHE A 103 4.37 18.07 11.88
CA PHE A 103 4.98 17.37 13.02
C PHE A 103 4.00 17.09 14.15
N LYS A 104 3.18 18.08 14.50
CA LYS A 104 2.17 17.94 15.56
C LYS A 104 1.12 16.88 15.25
N VAL A 105 0.87 16.60 13.98
CA VAL A 105 -0.08 15.56 13.57
C VAL A 105 0.60 14.21 13.53
N TRP A 106 1.78 14.12 12.92
CA TRP A 106 2.58 12.90 12.91
C TRP A 106 2.87 12.39 14.32
N ALA A 107 3.22 13.27 15.25
CA ALA A 107 3.50 12.91 16.64
C ALA A 107 2.27 12.29 17.36
N LYS A 108 1.06 12.67 16.96
CA LYS A 108 -0.20 12.18 17.54
C LYS A 108 -0.66 10.84 16.97
N LEU A 109 -0.18 10.47 15.78
CA LEU A 109 -0.47 9.16 15.20
C LEU A 109 0.15 8.07 16.08
N SER A 110 -0.63 7.04 16.35
CA SER A 110 -0.16 5.79 16.96
C SER A 110 0.90 5.11 16.08
N LYS A 111 1.63 4.16 16.66
CA LYS A 111 2.61 3.36 15.91
C LYS A 111 1.96 2.63 14.73
N ALA A 112 0.78 2.04 14.95
CA ALA A 112 0.04 1.32 13.92
C ALA A 112 -0.39 2.25 12.77
N GLU A 113 -0.91 3.44 13.09
CA GLU A 113 -1.28 4.42 12.06
C GLU A 113 -0.07 4.89 11.24
N LYS A 114 1.08 5.14 11.88
CA LYS A 114 2.32 5.49 11.16
C LYS A 114 2.76 4.37 10.22
N GLN A 115 2.64 3.12 10.65
CA GLN A 115 2.94 1.95 9.82
C GLN A 115 1.97 1.83 8.64
N SER A 116 0.68 2.10 8.85
CA SER A 116 -0.31 2.15 7.78
C SER A 116 0.01 3.23 6.74
N VAL A 117 0.39 4.45 7.16
CA VAL A 117 0.82 5.49 6.21
C VAL A 117 2.06 5.06 5.43
N GLN A 118 3.04 4.41 6.08
CA GLN A 118 4.22 3.88 5.39
C GLN A 118 3.85 2.77 4.39
N ALA A 119 2.92 1.88 4.74
CA ALA A 119 2.42 0.82 3.87
C ALA A 119 1.69 1.37 2.63
N TYR A 120 1.12 2.58 2.71
CA TYR A 120 0.49 3.26 1.57
C TYR A 120 1.50 3.85 0.57
N MET A 121 2.74 4.15 1.00
CA MET A 121 3.70 4.87 0.15
C MET A 121 4.08 4.15 -1.15
N PRO A 122 4.29 2.81 -1.20
CA PRO A 122 4.51 2.09 -2.46
C PRO A 122 3.37 2.27 -3.48
N THR A 123 2.12 2.29 -3.01
CA THR A 123 0.95 2.56 -3.87
C THR A 123 0.96 3.99 -4.38
N LEU A 124 1.37 4.96 -3.55
CA LEU A 124 1.57 6.32 -4.00
C LEU A 124 2.65 6.41 -5.08
N VAL A 125 3.77 5.69 -4.94
CA VAL A 125 4.80 5.59 -6.00
C VAL A 125 4.20 5.03 -7.29
N ALA A 126 3.38 3.98 -7.22
CA ALA A 126 2.71 3.43 -8.39
C ALA A 126 1.78 4.46 -9.06
N LYS A 127 1.01 5.23 -8.28
CA LYS A 127 0.16 6.32 -8.79
C LYS A 127 0.97 7.42 -9.48
N VAL A 128 2.12 7.80 -8.90
CA VAL A 128 3.05 8.77 -9.50
C VAL A 128 3.61 8.26 -10.82
N LYS A 129 4.00 7.00 -10.90
CA LYS A 129 4.48 6.38 -12.15
C LYS A 129 3.41 6.34 -13.23
N ALA A 130 2.16 6.13 -12.86
CA ALA A 130 1.03 6.09 -13.78
C ALA A 130 0.63 7.48 -14.31
N SER A 131 0.85 8.55 -13.54
CA SER A 131 0.49 9.92 -13.92
C SER A 131 1.58 10.93 -13.51
N PRO A 132 2.78 10.87 -14.10
CA PRO A 132 3.94 11.64 -13.62
C PRO A 132 3.72 13.15 -13.64
N ASP A 133 3.02 13.67 -14.64
CA ASP A 133 2.86 15.10 -14.88
C ASP A 133 2.11 15.81 -13.73
N SER A 134 1.30 15.07 -12.95
CA SER A 134 0.56 15.60 -11.80
C SER A 134 1.44 15.80 -10.55
N TYR A 135 2.65 15.23 -10.53
CA TYR A 135 3.54 15.19 -9.36
C TYR A 135 4.89 15.87 -9.62
N VAL A 136 5.12 16.36 -10.84
CA VAL A 136 6.29 17.17 -11.18
C VAL A 136 5.92 18.63 -10.89
N GLY A 137 6.47 19.20 -9.81
CA GLY A 137 6.27 20.61 -9.43
C GLY A 137 6.92 21.63 -10.38
N ILE A 138 7.21 21.24 -11.63
CA ILE A 138 7.91 22.04 -12.64
C ILE A 138 7.01 22.13 -13.88
N PRO A 139 6.81 23.32 -14.46
CA PRO A 139 6.01 23.48 -15.67
C PRO A 139 6.54 22.62 -16.83
N SER A 140 5.64 22.05 -17.62
CA SER A 140 5.99 21.24 -18.80
C SER A 140 6.78 22.00 -19.87
N SER A 141 6.69 23.33 -19.87
CA SER A 141 7.46 24.23 -20.74
C SER A 141 8.91 24.45 -20.28
N ALA A 142 9.28 24.04 -19.07
CA ALA A 142 10.64 24.24 -18.58
C ALA A 142 11.63 23.33 -19.36
N PRO A 143 12.82 23.84 -19.78
CA PRO A 143 13.80 23.05 -20.54
C PRO A 143 14.24 21.75 -19.85
N VAL A 144 14.17 21.69 -18.52
CA VAL A 144 14.55 20.53 -17.71
C VAL A 144 13.42 19.51 -17.52
N TYR A 145 12.17 19.85 -17.87
CA TYR A 145 11.00 19.03 -17.58
C TYR A 145 11.11 17.62 -18.15
N GLY A 146 11.44 17.49 -19.44
CA GLY A 146 11.56 16.19 -20.10
C GLY A 146 12.60 15.28 -19.43
N ARG A 147 13.73 15.84 -18.99
CA ARG A 147 14.78 15.09 -18.28
C ARG A 147 14.30 14.59 -16.92
N PHE A 148 13.58 15.40 -16.17
CA PHE A 148 13.07 15.02 -14.85
C PHE A 148 11.91 14.03 -14.94
N ARG A 149 10.95 14.27 -15.84
CA ARG A 149 9.83 13.38 -16.10
C ARG A 149 10.30 11.99 -16.53
N ALA A 150 11.38 11.90 -17.30
CA ALA A 150 11.97 10.62 -17.73
C ALA A 150 12.50 9.75 -16.56
N LYS A 151 12.81 10.33 -15.40
CA LYS A 151 13.26 9.59 -14.21
C LYS A 151 12.11 8.93 -13.43
N ILE A 152 10.87 9.40 -13.61
CA ILE A 152 9.74 8.92 -12.80
C ILE A 152 9.43 7.43 -13.04
N PRO A 153 9.38 6.92 -14.29
CA PRO A 153 9.13 5.50 -14.53
C PRO A 153 10.18 4.57 -13.91
N THR A 154 11.40 5.06 -13.64
CA THR A 154 12.51 4.27 -13.08
C THR A 154 12.50 4.23 -11.55
N LEU A 155 11.56 4.91 -10.88
CA LEU A 155 11.42 4.85 -9.42
C LEU A 155 11.12 3.41 -8.97
N SER A 156 11.86 2.94 -7.96
CA SER A 156 11.59 1.67 -7.26
C SER A 156 10.39 1.83 -6.32
N SER A 157 9.79 0.72 -5.87
CA SER A 157 8.69 0.74 -4.89
C SER A 157 9.07 1.40 -3.56
N ASN A 158 10.37 1.50 -3.26
CA ASN A 158 10.92 2.05 -2.03
C ASN A 158 11.41 3.50 -2.21
N ALA A 159 11.28 4.09 -3.41
CA ALA A 159 11.69 5.45 -3.71
C ALA A 159 10.68 6.48 -3.19
N TRP A 160 10.47 6.48 -1.87
CA TRP A 160 9.54 7.36 -1.19
C TRP A 160 10.12 7.88 0.13
N GLU A 161 9.59 9.01 0.56
CA GLU A 161 9.83 9.58 1.87
C GLU A 161 8.58 10.28 2.43
N ILE A 162 8.50 10.34 3.75
CA ILE A 162 7.52 11.13 4.49
C ILE A 162 8.30 12.26 5.14
N MET A 163 8.01 13.49 4.75
CA MET A 163 8.66 14.66 5.32
C MET A 163 7.76 15.36 6.31
N GLY A 164 8.37 15.73 7.42
CA GLY A 164 7.73 16.44 8.51
C GLY A 164 8.08 17.91 8.51
N GLY A 165 7.12 18.74 8.91
CA GLY A 165 7.37 20.17 9.04
C GLY A 165 6.40 20.89 9.96
N ASN A 166 6.70 22.16 10.23
CA ASN A 166 5.85 23.01 11.04
C ASN A 166 4.84 23.74 10.17
N ILE A 167 3.60 23.87 10.66
CA ILE A 167 2.60 24.70 10.00
C ILE A 167 2.94 26.15 10.29
N ILE A 168 3.20 26.91 9.23
CA ILE A 168 3.41 28.36 9.30
C ILE A 168 2.33 29.09 8.51
N ARG A 169 2.05 30.34 8.87
CA ARG A 169 1.10 31.18 8.14
C ARG A 169 1.82 31.80 6.94
N SER A 170 1.31 31.57 5.74
CA SER A 170 1.82 32.20 4.53
C SER A 170 1.52 33.70 4.54
N SER A 171 2.48 34.50 4.06
CA SER A 171 2.31 35.95 3.91
C SER A 171 1.21 36.32 2.91
N LYS A 172 0.86 35.40 1.99
CA LYS A 172 -0.24 35.54 1.02
C LYS A 172 -1.60 35.07 1.55
N GLY A 173 -1.70 34.77 2.85
CA GLY A 173 -2.87 34.11 3.44
C GLY A 173 -2.81 32.59 3.28
N GLY A 174 -3.45 31.87 4.21
CA GLY A 174 -3.38 30.42 4.32
C GLY A 174 -2.24 29.91 5.20
N ASN A 175 -2.23 28.60 5.42
CA ASN A 175 -1.17 27.89 6.12
C ASN A 175 -0.18 27.31 5.09
N THR A 176 1.03 26.91 5.47
CA THR A 176 1.92 26.08 4.64
C THR A 176 2.80 25.27 5.58
N ILE A 177 3.52 24.28 5.07
CA ILE A 177 4.47 23.50 5.86
C ILE A 177 5.89 23.98 5.56
N THR A 178 6.61 24.41 6.58
CA THR A 178 8.08 24.48 6.52
C THR A 178 8.61 23.08 6.68
N VAL A 179 9.03 22.49 5.57
CA VAL A 179 9.60 21.14 5.53
C VAL A 179 10.99 21.17 6.16
N ASP A 180 11.20 20.35 7.17
CA ASP A 180 12.39 20.42 8.03
C ASP A 180 13.19 19.10 7.98
N ARG A 181 12.54 17.97 8.28
CA ARG A 181 13.23 16.66 8.32
C ARG A 181 12.40 15.51 7.74
N THR A 182 13.10 14.47 7.32
CA THR A 182 12.48 13.19 6.95
C THR A 182 12.05 12.44 8.20
N LEU A 183 10.80 11.94 8.20
CA LEU A 183 10.16 11.20 9.28
C LEU A 183 10.24 9.68 9.06
N ALA A 184 10.21 9.25 7.79
CA ALA A 184 10.35 7.87 7.36
C ALA A 184 10.69 7.83 5.86
N CYS A 185 11.34 6.77 5.39
CA CYS A 185 11.66 6.53 3.98
C CYS A 185 11.70 5.02 3.68
N GLY A 186 11.54 4.65 2.42
CA GLY A 186 11.33 3.25 2.01
C GLY A 186 12.57 2.36 1.96
N ASP A 187 13.76 2.94 1.96
CA ASP A 187 15.05 2.24 1.87
C ASP A 187 15.84 2.25 3.18
N GLY A 188 15.28 2.81 4.26
CA GLY A 188 15.91 2.87 5.58
C GLY A 188 16.97 3.97 5.73
N ASP A 189 17.53 4.46 4.62
CA ASP A 189 18.53 5.54 4.60
C ASP A 189 17.88 6.90 4.30
N CYS A 190 17.38 7.54 5.35
CA CYS A 190 16.73 8.85 5.28
C CYS A 190 17.73 9.98 5.56
N ASN A 191 18.80 10.12 4.76
CA ASN A 191 19.79 11.20 4.89
C ASN A 191 20.08 11.85 3.53
#